data_AF-A0AAW6Y3M8-F1
#
_entry.id   AF-A0AAW6Y3M8-F1
#
_cell.length_a   1.000
_cell.length_b   1.000
_cell.length_c   1.000
_cell.angle_alpha   90.00
_cell.angle_beta   90.00
_cell.angle_gamma   90.00
#
_symmetry.space_group_name_H-M   'P 1'
#
loop_
_entity.id
_entity.type
_entity.pdbx_description
1 polymer ?
#
loop_
_entity_poly.entity_id
_entity_poly.type
_entity_poly.pdbx_seq_one_letter_code
_entity_poly.pdbx_strand_id
1 'polypeptide(L)'
;HKDMTDKLLPHELTWSEGVRAGMFAPIGEGDIDFRAVVDALNEAGFDGYYVLEQDIMIDGEPEEGKGPIEMARRSYNALKA
;
A
#
# COMPACT_ATOMS: atom_id res chain seq x y z
N HIS A 1 6.72 -5.17 -7.73
CA HIS A 1 6.43 -6.30 -6.84
C HIS A 1 6.22 -7.65 -7.55
N LYS A 2 6.60 -7.77 -8.84
CA LYS A 2 6.33 -8.95 -9.68
C LYS A 2 6.78 -10.30 -9.10
N ASP A 3 8.02 -10.41 -8.60
CA ASP A 3 8.55 -11.68 -8.09
C ASP A 3 7.73 -12.25 -6.93
N MET A 4 7.13 -11.37 -6.12
CA MET A 4 6.26 -11.79 -5.03
C MET A 4 4.92 -12.26 -5.57
N THR A 5 4.31 -11.51 -6.48
CA THR A 5 3.05 -11.88 -7.15
C THR A 5 3.16 -13.22 -7.85
N ASP A 6 4.28 -13.48 -8.54
CA ASP A 6 4.55 -14.74 -9.25
C ASP A 6 4.56 -15.95 -8.31
N LYS A 7 4.85 -15.77 -7.01
CA LYS A 7 4.79 -16.83 -5.98
C LYS A 7 3.47 -16.86 -5.20
N LEU A 8 2.87 -15.70 -4.96
CA LEU A 8 1.61 -15.57 -4.22
C LEU A 8 0.42 -16.16 -5.00
N LEU A 9 0.33 -15.85 -6.29
CA LEU A 9 -0.78 -16.30 -7.16
C LEU A 9 -0.88 -17.82 -7.31
N PRO A 10 0.21 -18.58 -7.53
CA PRO A 10 0.17 -20.04 -7.52
C PRO A 10 0.16 -20.66 -6.12
N HIS A 11 0.07 -19.85 -5.05
CA HIS A 11 0.06 -20.29 -3.65
C HIS A 11 1.38 -20.91 -3.15
N GLU A 12 2.53 -20.53 -3.73
CA GLU A 12 3.86 -20.87 -3.16
C GLU A 12 4.17 -20.06 -1.89
N LEU A 13 3.56 -18.88 -1.77
CA LEU A 13 3.50 -18.10 -0.53
C LEU A 13 2.05 -18.03 -0.04
N THR A 14 1.87 -18.15 1.26
CA THR A 14 0.60 -17.82 1.91
C THR A 14 0.39 -16.31 1.92
N TRP A 15 -0.87 -15.90 2.10
CA TRP A 15 -1.22 -14.49 2.23
C TRP A 15 -0.44 -13.79 3.35
N SER A 16 -0.37 -14.41 4.53
CA SER A 16 0.36 -13.87 5.69
C SER A 16 1.86 -13.73 5.43
N GLU A 17 2.47 -14.65 4.69
CA GLU A 17 3.88 -14.53 4.26
C GLU A 17 4.06 -13.37 3.28
N GLY A 18 3.12 -13.16 2.36
CA GLY A 18 3.11 -12.00 1.47
C GLY A 18 3.02 -10.67 2.23
N VAL A 19 2.09 -10.55 3.18
CA VAL A 19 1.96 -9.34 4.02
C VAL A 19 3.24 -9.09 4.80
N ARG A 20 3.80 -10.14 5.43
CA ARG A 20 5.09 -10.06 6.14
C ARG A 20 6.24 -9.66 5.24
N ALA A 21 6.24 -10.10 3.98
CA ALA A 21 7.26 -9.77 3.00
C ALA A 21 7.09 -8.37 2.37
N GLY A 22 6.06 -7.61 2.76
CA GLY A 22 5.83 -6.26 2.26
C GLY A 22 5.08 -6.20 0.93
N MET A 23 4.13 -7.12 0.69
CA MET A 23 3.31 -7.09 -0.53
C MET A 23 2.54 -5.78 -0.74
N PHE A 24 2.14 -5.14 0.37
CA PHE A 24 1.48 -3.84 0.34
C PHE A 24 2.52 -2.73 0.54
N ALA A 25 2.96 -2.15 -0.56
CA ALA A 25 3.86 -1.01 -0.56
C ALA A 25 3.14 0.33 -0.35
N PRO A 26 3.86 1.36 0.14
CA PRO A 26 3.38 2.73 0.10
C PRO A 26 2.99 3.16 -1.32
N ILE A 27 2.04 4.09 -1.41
CA ILE A 27 1.62 4.69 -2.68
C ILE A 27 2.84 5.31 -3.39
N GLY A 28 2.98 5.04 -4.68
CA GLY A 28 4.09 5.50 -5.51
C GLY A 28 5.31 4.56 -5.51
N GLU A 29 5.32 3.54 -4.66
CA GLU A 29 6.41 2.55 -4.58
C GLU A 29 5.97 1.14 -5.00
N GLY A 30 4.66 0.96 -5.14
CA GLY A 30 4.04 -0.24 -5.71
C GLY A 30 3.92 -0.20 -7.23
N ASP A 31 3.14 -1.15 -7.75
CA ASP A 31 2.92 -1.29 -9.20
C ASP A 31 1.62 -0.60 -9.67
N ILE A 32 0.88 0.08 -8.79
CA ILE A 32 -0.41 0.71 -9.08
C ILE A 32 -0.23 2.19 -9.47
N ASP A 33 -0.83 2.58 -10.60
CA ASP A 33 -0.98 3.98 -10.99
C ASP A 33 -2.16 4.63 -10.28
N PHE A 34 -1.89 5.19 -9.10
CA PHE A 34 -2.92 5.89 -8.32
C PHE A 34 -3.40 7.20 -8.95
N ARG A 35 -2.61 7.83 -9.84
CA ARG A 35 -3.06 9.04 -10.53
C ARG A 35 -4.20 8.71 -11.47
N ALA A 36 -4.06 7.64 -12.26
CA ALA A 36 -5.13 7.17 -13.13
C ALA A 36 -6.43 6.82 -12.35
N VAL A 37 -6.30 6.24 -11.16
CA VAL A 37 -7.46 5.95 -10.29
C VAL A 37 -8.16 7.22 -9.83
N VAL A 38 -7.40 8.22 -9.36
CA VAL A 38 -7.94 9.51 -8.90
C VAL A 38 -8.57 10.28 -10.06
N ASP A 39 -7.94 10.30 -11.23
CA ASP A 39 -8.47 10.97 -12.42
C ASP A 39 -9.82 10.38 -12.84
N ALA A 40 -9.96 9.05 -12.82
CA ALA A 40 -11.21 8.36 -13.13
C ALA A 40 -12.32 8.68 -12.10
N LEU A 41 -11.99 8.75 -10.81
CA LEU A 41 -12.95 9.10 -9.76
C LEU A 41 -13.39 10.56 -9.87
N ASN A 42 -12.49 11.46 -10.23
CA ASN A 42 -12.81 12.87 -10.48
C ASN A 42 -13.73 13.02 -11.70
N GLU A 43 -13.47 12.31 -12.80
CA GLU A 43 -14.34 12.31 -13.99
C GLU A 43 -15.75 11.81 -13.66
N ALA A 44 -15.86 10.82 -12.77
CA ALA A 44 -17.14 10.31 -12.28
C ALA A 44 -17.84 11.25 -11.29
N GLY A 45 -17.21 12.35 -10.88
CA GLY A 45 -17.76 13.30 -9.89
C GLY A 45 -17.82 12.75 -8.48
N PHE A 46 -16.91 11.83 -8.11
CA PHE A 46 -16.83 11.30 -6.75
C PHE A 46 -16.42 12.40 -5.75
N ASP A 47 -17.25 12.62 -4.73
CA ASP A 47 -17.05 13.63 -3.67
C ASP A 47 -16.86 13.02 -2.26
N GLY A 48 -16.68 11.69 -2.20
CA GLY A 48 -16.51 10.95 -0.97
C GLY A 48 -15.09 10.98 -0.40
N TYR A 49 -14.88 10.19 0.65
CA TYR A 49 -13.57 10.08 1.30
C TYR A 49 -12.66 9.08 0.59
N TYR A 50 -11.39 9.45 0.48
CA TYR A 50 -10.30 8.53 0.19
C TYR A 50 -9.73 8.01 1.52
N VAL A 51 -9.68 6.69 1.66
CA VAL A 51 -9.06 6.02 2.82
C VAL A 51 -7.83 5.27 2.33
N LEU A 52 -6.68 5.60 2.90
CA LEU A 52 -5.46 4.81 2.72
C LEU A 52 -5.51 3.61 3.67
N GLU A 53 -5.51 2.43 3.11
CA GLU A 53 -5.36 1.17 3.84
C GLU A 53 -4.11 0.45 3.35
N GLN A 54 -3.23 0.10 4.28
CA GLN A 54 -2.00 -0.64 4.01
C GLN A 54 -1.78 -1.64 5.14
N ASP A 55 -1.85 -2.94 4.85
CA ASP A 55 -1.51 -3.95 5.85
C ASP A 55 0.01 -4.03 6.02
N ILE A 56 0.45 -3.97 7.27
CA ILE A 56 1.85 -4.13 7.67
C ILE A 56 1.88 -5.12 8.82
N MET A 57 2.58 -6.24 8.64
CA MET A 57 2.82 -7.17 9.74
C MET A 57 4.03 -6.68 10.54
N ILE A 58 3.79 -6.25 11.78
CA ILE A 58 4.84 -5.81 12.71
C ILE A 58 5.22 -6.94 13.67
N ASP A 59 6.50 -7.03 14.01
CA ASP A 59 7.00 -8.05 14.95
C ASP A 59 6.76 -7.68 16.43
N GLY A 60 6.33 -6.44 16.70
CA GLY A 60 6.01 -5.92 18.02
C GLY A 60 5.65 -4.44 17.96
N GLU A 61 5.32 -3.86 19.12
CA GLU A 61 5.05 -2.43 19.24
C GLU A 61 6.29 -1.61 18.83
N PRO A 62 6.18 -0.71 17.85
CA PRO A 62 7.30 0.14 17.47
C PRO A 62 7.57 1.22 18.54
N GLU A 63 8.76 1.81 18.49
CA GLU A 63 9.03 3.03 19.27
C GLU A 63 8.06 4.15 18.92
N GLU A 64 7.83 5.06 19.86
CA GLU A 64 6.95 6.22 19.65
C GLU A 64 7.39 7.02 18.41
N GLY A 65 6.47 7.21 17.47
CA GLY A 65 6.73 7.92 16.22
C GLY A 65 7.41 7.09 15.12
N LYS A 66 7.62 5.78 15.34
CA LYS A 66 8.17 4.82 14.36
C LYS A 66 7.12 3.82 13.87
N GLY A 67 7.54 2.95 12.96
CA GLY A 67 6.69 1.88 12.43
C GLY A 67 5.71 2.35 11.33
N PRO A 68 4.44 1.93 11.36
CA PRO A 68 3.48 2.18 10.27
C PRO A 68 3.34 3.65 9.85
N ILE A 69 3.55 4.59 10.78
CA ILE A 69 3.50 6.03 10.50
C ILE A 69 4.48 6.48 9.42
N GLU A 70 5.65 5.84 9.30
CA GLU A 70 6.63 6.18 8.27
C GLU A 70 6.13 5.81 6.88
N MET A 71 5.46 4.65 6.75
CA MET A 71 4.85 4.21 5.49
C MET A 71 3.65 5.09 5.10
N ALA A 72 2.77 5.39 6.06
CA ALA A 72 1.65 6.32 5.84
C ALA A 72 2.13 7.71 5.38
N ARG A 73 3.23 8.22 5.95
CA ARG A 73 3.82 9.50 5.56
C ARG A 73 4.36 9.47 4.12
N ARG A 74 4.96 8.37 3.69
CA ARG A 74 5.44 8.20 2.31
C ARG A 74 4.27 8.23 1.32
N SER A 75 3.21 7.45 1.58
CA SER A 75 1.99 7.46 0.77
C SER A 75 1.33 8.84 0.72
N TYR A 76 1.21 9.52 1.85
CA TYR A 76 0.65 10.87 1.90
C TYR A 76 1.46 11.87 1.06
N ASN A 77 2.79 11.83 1.14
CA ASN A 77 3.65 12.71 0.36
C ASN A 77 3.54 12.43 -1.14
N ALA A 78 3.41 11.16 -1.55
CA ALA A 78 3.22 10.78 -2.94
C ALA A 78 1.88 11.30 -3.51
N LEU A 79 0.81 11.29 -2.70
CA LEU A 79 -0.51 11.81 -3.09
C LEU A 79 -0.58 13.35 -3.13
N LYS A 80 0.27 14.02 -2.36
CA LYS A 80 0.29 15.49 -2.27
C LYS A 80 1.02 16.15 -3.47
N ALA A 81 1.88 15.40 -4.16
CA ALA A 81 2.78 15.90 -5.21
C ALA A 81 2.09 16.03 -6.58
#